data_AF-A0A9E7H1J2-F1
#
_entry.id   AF-A0A9E7H1J2-F1
#
_cell.length_a   1.000
_cell.length_b   1.000
_cell.length_c   1.000
_cell.angle_alpha   90.00
_cell.angle_beta   90.00
_cell.angle_gamma   90.00
#
_symmetry.space_group_name_H-M   'P 1'
#
loop_
_entity.id
_entity.type
_entity.pdbx_description
1 polymer ?
#
loop_
_entity_poly.entity_id
_entity_poly.type
_entity_poly.pdbx_seq_one_letter_code
_entity_poly.pdbx_strand_id
1 'polypeptide(L)'
;MCTLGSDVKGLLSLYNAAHLGTHREIILDEAISFTKNNLVSALANLKPPLTTQVSFALETPLCRRMRRLLARDYISIYQEDATRDDAILELAKLDFNLLQSLHHEELENITKWWKDLAPSKNLNFARDRLVECYFWIM
;
A
#
# COMPACT_ATOMS: atom_id res chain seq x y z
N MET A 1 -6.01 -21.47 -27.10
CA MET A 1 -5.91 -20.00 -27.04
C MET A 1 -6.01 -19.59 -25.58
N CYS A 2 -4.97 -18.98 -25.00
CA CYS A 2 -5.10 -18.39 -23.66
C CYS A 2 -5.94 -17.12 -23.79
N THR A 3 -7.12 -17.12 -23.18
CA THR A 3 -7.94 -15.92 -23.08
C THR A 3 -7.41 -15.03 -21.96
N LEU A 4 -7.63 -13.71 -22.05
CA LEU A 4 -7.16 -12.74 -21.04
C LEU A 4 -7.65 -13.10 -19.62
N GLY A 5 -8.78 -13.82 -19.49
CA GLY A 5 -9.32 -14.28 -18.22
C GLY A 5 -8.45 -15.28 -17.46
N SER A 6 -7.51 -15.98 -18.11
CA SER A 6 -6.62 -16.95 -17.44
C SER A 6 -5.25 -16.37 -17.04
N ASP A 7 -4.90 -15.15 -17.48
CA ASP A 7 -3.66 -14.47 -17.09
C ASP A 7 -3.90 -13.52 -15.91
N VAL A 8 -3.79 -14.04 -14.69
CA VAL A 8 -4.01 -13.27 -13.46
C VAL A 8 -3.02 -12.11 -13.31
N LYS A 9 -1.77 -12.26 -13.76
CA LYS A 9 -0.77 -11.19 -13.67
C LYS A 9 -1.09 -10.05 -14.65
N GLY A 10 -1.51 -10.41 -15.87
CA GLY A 10 -2.01 -9.45 -16.86
C GLY A 10 -3.26 -8.72 -16.37
N LEU A 11 -4.23 -9.44 -15.80
CA LEU A 11 -5.45 -8.87 -15.22
C LEU A 11 -5.15 -7.91 -14.06
N LEU A 12 -4.23 -8.28 -13.17
CA LEU A 12 -3.82 -7.42 -12.05
C LEU A 12 -3.12 -6.14 -12.55
N SER A 13 -2.27 -6.28 -13.57
CA SER A 13 -1.59 -5.14 -14.19
C SER A 13 -2.58 -4.18 -14.85
N LEU A 14 -3.54 -4.72 -15.61
CA LEU A 14 -4.60 -3.93 -16.24
C LEU A 14 -5.52 -3.29 -15.20
N TYR A 15 -5.89 -4.00 -14.13
CA TYR A 15 -6.68 -3.46 -13.02
C TYR A 15 -6.00 -2.21 -12.44
N ASN A 16 -4.73 -2.31 -12.09
CA ASN A 16 -3.97 -1.19 -11.53
C ASN A 16 -3.81 -0.03 -12.51
N ALA A 17 -3.54 -0.32 -13.78
CA ALA A 17 -3.40 0.69 -14.83
C ALA A 17 -4.72 1.43 -15.10
N ALA A 18 -5.85 0.71 -15.13
CA ALA A 18 -7.15 1.30 -15.41
C ALA A 18 -7.60 2.30 -14.33
N HIS A 19 -7.17 2.13 -13.07
CA HIS A 19 -7.40 3.12 -12.00
C HIS A 19 -6.59 4.42 -12.15
N LEU A 20 -5.71 4.53 -13.14
CA LEU A 20 -5.04 5.78 -13.52
C LEU A 20 -5.79 6.53 -14.64
N GLY A 21 -6.89 5.97 -15.14
CA GLY A 21 -7.71 6.57 -16.19
C GLY A 21 -8.29 7.93 -15.81
N THR A 22 -8.54 8.73 -16.82
CA THR A 22 -9.10 10.08 -16.73
C THR A 22 -10.50 10.14 -17.33
N HIS A 23 -11.17 11.27 -17.14
CA HIS A 23 -12.50 11.50 -17.68
C HIS A 23 -12.52 11.24 -19.21
N ARG A 24 -13.58 10.57 -19.69
CA ARG A 24 -13.83 10.17 -21.09
C ARG A 24 -13.10 8.90 -21.56
N GLU A 25 -12.36 8.22 -20.69
CA GLU A 25 -11.76 6.91 -20.97
C GLU A 25 -12.68 5.77 -20.52
N ILE A 26 -13.88 5.68 -21.11
CA ILE A 26 -14.93 4.70 -20.73
C ILE A 26 -14.41 3.26 -20.75
N ILE A 27 -13.50 2.95 -21.68
CA ILE A 27 -12.89 1.62 -21.79
C ILE A 27 -12.10 1.23 -20.53
N LEU A 28 -11.57 2.19 -19.77
CA LEU A 28 -10.86 1.92 -18.51
C LEU A 28 -11.83 1.62 -17.37
N ASP A 29 -13.02 2.24 -17.35
CA ASP A 29 -14.09 1.88 -16.41
C ASP A 29 -14.60 0.45 -16.66
N GLU A 30 -14.75 0.08 -17.93
CA GLU A 30 -15.07 -1.30 -18.35
C GLU A 30 -13.94 -2.26 -17.97
N ALA A 31 -12.68 -1.86 -18.16
CA ALA A 31 -11.52 -2.67 -17.78
C ALA A 31 -11.44 -2.91 -16.27
N ILE A 32 -11.75 -1.91 -15.43
CA ILE A 32 -11.83 -2.09 -13.97
C ILE A 32 -12.88 -3.14 -13.62
N SER A 33 -14.07 -3.03 -14.20
CA SER A 33 -15.18 -3.98 -13.93
C SER A 33 -14.84 -5.39 -14.40
N PHE A 34 -14.30 -5.52 -15.61
CA PHE A 34 -13.87 -6.79 -16.18
C PHE A 34 -12.76 -7.46 -15.35
N THR A 35 -11.67 -6.73 -15.07
CA THR A 35 -10.54 -7.29 -14.33
C THR A 35 -10.92 -7.63 -12.90
N LYS A 36 -11.70 -6.79 -12.22
CA LYS A 36 -12.18 -7.05 -10.85
C LYS A 36 -12.94 -8.39 -10.77
N ASN A 37 -13.87 -8.64 -11.68
CA ASN A 37 -14.66 -9.87 -11.68
C ASN A 37 -13.78 -11.11 -11.88
N ASN A 38 -12.86 -11.06 -12.85
CA ASN A 38 -11.96 -12.18 -13.11
C ASN A 38 -10.97 -12.43 -11.95
N LEU A 39 -10.43 -11.36 -11.34
CA LEU A 39 -9.53 -11.46 -10.19
C LEU A 39 -10.23 -12.05 -8.95
N VAL A 40 -11.46 -11.64 -8.68
CA VAL A 40 -12.28 -12.21 -7.59
C VAL A 40 -12.54 -13.70 -7.82
N SER A 41 -12.91 -14.09 -9.05
CA SER A 41 -13.12 -15.50 -9.39
C SER A 41 -11.84 -16.34 -9.29
N ALA A 42 -10.68 -15.77 -9.64
CA ALA A 42 -9.40 -16.46 -9.57
C ALA A 42 -8.89 -16.66 -8.13
N LEU A 43 -9.28 -15.78 -7.20
CA LEU A 43 -8.71 -15.67 -5.85
C LEU A 43 -8.64 -17.00 -5.10
N ALA A 44 -9.69 -17.83 -5.18
CA ALA A 44 -9.80 -19.10 -4.46
C ALA A 44 -8.74 -20.13 -4.89
N ASN A 45 -8.19 -20.01 -6.10
CA ASN A 45 -7.23 -20.96 -6.68
C ASN A 45 -5.80 -20.42 -6.70
N LEU A 46 -5.57 -19.19 -6.27
CA LEU A 46 -4.25 -18.57 -6.25
C LEU A 46 -3.43 -19.04 -5.05
N LYS A 47 -2.10 -19.05 -5.22
CA LYS A 47 -1.14 -19.31 -4.15
C LYS A 47 -0.38 -18.01 -3.78
N PRO A 48 0.08 -17.88 -2.52
CA PRO A 48 1.01 -16.82 -2.14
C PRO A 48 2.29 -16.85 -3.00
N PRO A 49 2.93 -15.69 -3.24
CA PRO A 49 2.53 -14.36 -2.78
C PRO A 49 1.46 -13.68 -3.65
N LEU A 50 1.11 -14.28 -4.80
CA LEU A 50 0.20 -13.67 -5.78
C LEU A 50 -1.22 -13.48 -5.23
N THR A 51 -1.73 -14.42 -4.41
CA THR A 51 -3.03 -14.24 -3.73
C THR A 51 -3.05 -12.98 -2.87
N THR A 52 -1.98 -12.74 -2.11
CA THR A 52 -1.86 -11.56 -1.24
C THR A 52 -1.85 -10.27 -2.06
N GLN A 53 -1.10 -10.25 -3.17
CA GLN A 53 -1.07 -9.11 -4.10
C GLN A 53 -2.45 -8.78 -4.67
N VAL A 54 -3.19 -9.81 -5.12
CA VAL A 54 -4.53 -9.63 -5.70
C VAL A 54 -5.53 -9.16 -4.64
N SER A 55 -5.54 -9.78 -3.45
CA SER A 55 -6.40 -9.35 -2.34
C SER A 55 -6.17 -7.88 -1.98
N PHE A 56 -4.91 -7.46 -1.87
CA PHE A 56 -4.55 -6.08 -1.61
C PHE A 56 -5.03 -5.13 -2.70
N ALA A 57 -4.76 -5.43 -3.97
CA ALA A 57 -5.22 -4.57 -5.06
C ALA A 57 -6.76 -4.41 -5.08
N LEU A 58 -7.51 -5.48 -4.79
CA LEU A 58 -8.97 -5.46 -4.75
C LEU A 58 -9.54 -4.66 -3.58
N GLU A 59 -8.86 -4.62 -2.44
CA GLU A 59 -9.24 -3.79 -1.28
C GLU A 59 -8.99 -2.31 -1.55
N THR A 60 -7.81 -1.97 -2.06
CA THR A 60 -7.45 -0.60 -2.41
C THR A 60 -6.53 -0.63 -3.62
N PRO A 61 -6.91 0.02 -4.74
CA PRO A 61 -6.08 0.08 -5.94
C PRO A 61 -4.70 0.67 -5.66
N LEU A 62 -3.69 0.17 -6.36
CA LEU A 62 -2.28 0.55 -6.17
C LEU A 62 -2.07 2.09 -6.17
N CYS A 63 -2.71 2.80 -7.10
CA CYS A 63 -2.57 4.25 -7.25
C CYS A 63 -3.16 5.07 -6.10
N ARG A 64 -4.02 4.47 -5.26
CA ARG A 64 -4.68 5.14 -4.12
C ARG A 64 -4.02 4.83 -2.78
N ARG A 65 -3.03 3.94 -2.76
CA ARG A 65 -2.35 3.52 -1.52
C ARG A 65 -1.26 4.51 -1.12
N MET A 66 -1.12 4.73 0.19
CA MET A 66 0.00 5.48 0.75
C MET A 66 1.30 4.72 0.46
N ARG A 67 2.28 5.42 -0.13
CA ARG A 67 3.52 4.80 -0.64
C ARG A 67 4.28 4.03 0.44
N ARG A 68 4.32 4.55 1.68
CA ARG A 68 5.08 3.93 2.76
C ARG A 68 4.44 2.64 3.27
N LEU A 69 3.11 2.61 3.39
CA LEU A 69 2.36 1.40 3.72
C LEU A 69 2.50 0.35 2.62
N LEU A 70 2.35 0.79 1.36
CA LEU A 70 2.55 -0.06 0.20
C LEU A 70 3.95 -0.71 0.22
N ALA A 71 5.00 0.07 0.46
CA ALA A 71 6.36 -0.44 0.49
C ALA A 71 6.55 -1.50 1.60
N ARG A 72 6.02 -1.24 2.80
CA ARG A 72 6.07 -2.20 3.93
C ARG A 72 5.42 -3.54 3.56
N ASP A 73 4.21 -3.48 3.01
CA ASP A 73 3.45 -4.64 2.58
C ASP A 73 4.18 -5.39 1.45
N TYR A 74 4.67 -4.64 0.46
CA TYR A 74 5.31 -5.20 -0.71
C TYR A 74 6.68 -5.83 -0.42
N ILE A 75 7.45 -5.31 0.54
CA ILE A 75 8.71 -5.97 0.99
C ILE A 75 8.42 -7.39 1.46
N SER A 76 7.31 -7.60 2.19
CA SER A 76 6.93 -8.92 2.72
C SER A 76 6.47 -9.85 1.61
N ILE A 77 5.70 -9.33 0.66
CA ILE A 77 5.26 -10.04 -0.55
C ILE A 77 6.45 -10.43 -1.42
N TYR A 78 7.38 -9.51 -1.68
CA TYR A 78 8.54 -9.72 -2.53
C TYR A 78 9.53 -10.71 -1.90
N GLN A 79 9.62 -10.74 -0.57
CA GLN A 79 10.37 -11.76 0.15
C GLN A 79 9.87 -13.18 -0.14
N GLU A 80 8.58 -13.39 -0.42
CA GLU A 80 8.04 -14.70 -0.75
C GLU A 80 8.15 -15.05 -2.25
N ASP A 81 8.58 -14.11 -3.10
CA ASP A 81 8.69 -14.32 -4.53
C ASP A 81 9.91 -15.20 -4.86
N ALA A 82 9.67 -16.30 -5.58
CA ALA A 82 10.72 -17.24 -5.99
C ALA A 82 11.70 -16.65 -7.04
N THR A 83 11.30 -15.55 -7.69
CA THR A 83 12.08 -14.84 -8.71
C THR A 83 12.73 -13.56 -8.19
N ARG A 84 12.69 -13.33 -6.87
CA ARG A 84 13.23 -12.14 -6.24
C ARG A 84 14.74 -11.99 -6.45
N ASP A 85 15.19 -10.75 -6.47
CA ASP A 85 16.58 -10.37 -6.34
C ASP A 85 16.87 -10.10 -4.86
N ASP A 86 17.78 -10.88 -4.27
CA ASP A 86 18.10 -10.77 -2.84
C ASP A 86 18.79 -9.44 -2.50
N ALA A 87 19.55 -8.84 -3.42
CA ALA A 87 20.18 -7.53 -3.19
C ALA A 87 19.13 -6.41 -3.16
N ILE A 88 18.11 -6.49 -4.03
CA ILE A 88 16.97 -5.55 -4.00
C ILE A 88 16.18 -5.70 -2.70
N LEU A 89 15.92 -6.94 -2.26
CA LEU A 89 15.20 -7.20 -1.01
C LEU A 89 15.97 -6.66 0.21
N GLU A 90 17.28 -6.91 0.27
CA GLU A 90 18.14 -6.42 1.34
C GLU A 90 18.16 -4.89 1.38
N LEU A 91 18.37 -4.25 0.23
CA LEU A 91 18.35 -2.80 0.10
C LEU A 91 17.02 -2.21 0.59
N ALA A 92 15.89 -2.77 0.15
CA ALA A 92 14.57 -2.29 0.54
C ALA A 92 14.33 -2.40 2.06
N LYS A 93 14.80 -3.48 2.71
CA LYS A 93 14.70 -3.64 4.18
C LYS A 93 15.57 -2.65 4.93
N LEU A 94 16.82 -2.47 4.50
CA LEU A 94 17.76 -1.55 5.14
C LEU A 94 17.28 -0.10 5.02
N ASP A 95 16.89 0.32 3.82
CA ASP A 95 16.30 1.66 3.59
C ASP A 95 15.03 1.87 4.42
N PHE A 96 14.16 0.85 4.48
CA PHE A 96 12.94 0.95 5.28
C PHE A 96 13.24 1.18 6.76
N ASN A 97 14.18 0.42 7.33
CA ASN A 97 14.55 0.54 8.74
C ASN A 97 15.28 1.86 9.03
N LEU A 98 16.17 2.32 8.13
CA LEU A 98 16.87 3.59 8.28
C LEU A 98 15.89 4.76 8.38
N LEU A 99 14.96 4.86 7.42
CA LEU A 99 13.93 5.89 7.44
C LEU A 99 12.99 5.75 8.65
N GLN A 100 12.67 4.51 9.08
CA GLN A 100 11.88 4.30 10.30
C GLN A 100 12.58 4.87 11.55
N SER A 101 13.90 4.73 11.66
CA SER A 101 14.67 5.33 12.76
C SER A 101 14.58 6.86 12.76
N LEU A 102 14.68 7.50 11.59
CA LEU A 102 14.50 8.94 11.46
C LEU A 102 13.09 9.37 11.88
N HIS A 103 12.06 8.66 11.41
CA HIS A 103 10.67 8.97 11.79
C HIS A 103 10.42 8.80 13.29
N HIS A 104 11.10 7.86 13.95
CA HIS A 104 11.01 7.72 15.41
C HIS A 104 11.64 8.92 16.13
N GLU A 105 12.77 9.43 15.66
CA GLU A 105 13.40 10.63 16.22
C GLU A 105 12.51 11.87 16.03
N GLU A 106 11.93 12.05 14.84
CA GLU A 106 10.97 13.11 14.54
C GLU A 106 9.75 13.04 15.47
N LEU A 107 9.16 11.85 15.62
CA LEU A 107 8.01 11.64 16.50
C LEU A 107 8.37 11.86 17.98
N GLU A 108 9.56 11.47 18.42
CA GLU A 108 10.04 11.74 19.78
C GLU A 108 10.11 13.25 20.04
N ASN A 109 10.71 14.01 19.12
CA ASN A 109 10.85 15.46 19.22
C ASN A 109 9.48 16.16 19.24
N ILE A 110 8.57 15.76 18.34
CA ILE A 110 7.20 16.29 18.27
C ILE A 110 6.41 15.93 19.54
N THR A 111 6.61 14.72 20.09
CA THR A 111 5.97 14.29 21.34
C THR A 111 6.46 15.08 22.54
N LYS A 112 7.76 15.40 22.62
CA LYS A 112 8.30 16.29 23.68
C LYS A 112 7.65 17.67 23.58
N TRP A 113 7.62 18.27 22.39
CA TRP A 113 6.96 19.55 22.15
C TRP A 113 5.48 19.55 22.56
N TRP A 114 4.73 18.50 22.18
CA TRP A 114 3.32 18.37 22.53
C TRP A 114 3.12 18.26 24.05
N LYS A 115 3.97 17.51 24.74
CA LYS A 115 3.95 17.38 26.21
C LYS A 115 4.31 18.67 26.94
N ASP A 116 5.10 19.56 26.35
CA ASP A 116 5.38 20.87 26.95
C ASP A 116 4.18 21.83 26.77
N LEU A 117 3.42 21.67 25.68
CA LEU A 117 2.25 22.49 25.36
C LEU A 117 0.98 22.04 26.09
N ALA A 118 0.69 20.73 26.14
CA ALA A 118 -0.59 20.19 26.60
C ALA A 118 -0.92 20.49 28.08
N PRO A 119 0.03 20.39 29.05
CA PRO A 119 -0.20 20.76 30.45
C PRO A 119 -0.51 22.25 30.63
N SER A 120 -0.05 23.11 29.71
CA SER A 120 -0.25 24.57 29.81
C SER A 120 -1.67 25.03 29.45
N LYS A 121 -2.50 24.19 28.80
CA LYS A 121 -3.76 24.64 28.17
C LYS A 121 -5.05 23.97 28.66
N ASN A 122 -5.00 22.96 29.54
CA ASN A 122 -6.18 22.28 30.12
C ASN A 122 -7.30 22.00 29.07
N LEU A 123 -6.92 21.35 27.96
CA LEU A 123 -7.75 21.18 26.75
C LEU A 123 -8.59 19.90 26.78
N ASN A 124 -9.41 19.75 27.81
CA ASN A 124 -10.15 18.51 28.10
C ASN A 124 -11.18 18.14 27.01
N PHE A 125 -11.55 19.11 26.18
CA PHE A 125 -12.45 18.96 25.05
C PHE A 125 -11.74 18.52 23.76
N ALA A 126 -10.41 18.71 23.67
CA ALA A 126 -9.64 18.41 22.48
C ALA A 126 -9.21 16.94 22.47
N ARG A 127 -9.13 16.34 21.27
CA ARG A 127 -8.60 14.98 21.11
C ARG A 127 -7.08 15.04 21.02
N ASP A 128 -6.41 14.17 21.77
CA ASP A 128 -4.99 13.89 21.55
C ASP A 128 -4.85 12.96 20.34
N ARG A 129 -4.24 13.47 19.27
CA ARG A 129 -4.10 12.80 17.97
C ARG A 129 -2.72 13.03 17.35
N LEU A 130 -1.70 13.33 18.17
CA LEU A 130 -0.37 13.70 17.69
C LEU A 130 0.23 12.64 16.76
N VAL A 131 0.10 11.37 17.15
CA VAL A 131 0.65 10.23 16.41
C VAL A 131 -0.09 10.04 15.09
N GLU A 132 -1.42 10.16 15.09
CA GLU A 132 -2.24 10.07 13.88
C GLU A 132 -1.97 11.24 12.92
N CYS A 133 -1.80 12.46 13.45
CA CYS A 133 -1.41 13.62 12.67
C CYS A 133 -0.04 13.44 12.02
N TYR A 134 0.94 12.92 12.77
CA TYR A 134 2.25 12.58 12.24
C TYR A 134 2.15 11.52 11.13
N PHE A 135 1.36 10.49 11.36
CA PHE A 135 1.11 9.44 10.37
C PHE A 135 0.45 9.97 9.08
N TRP A 136 -0.36 11.03 9.15
CA TRP A 136 -1.01 11.62 7.97
C TRP A 136 -0.10 12.51 7.11
N ILE A 137 0.93 13.12 7.70
CA ILE A 137 1.89 13.95 6.95
C ILE A 137 3.05 13.14 6.36
N MET A 138 3.14 11.87 6.74
CA MET A 138 4.07 10.85 6.25
C MET A 138 3.53 10.12 5.02
#